data_AF-A0A1Q8Z596-F1
#
_entry.id   AF-A0A1Q8Z596-F1
#
_cell.length_a   1.000
_cell.length_b   1.000
_cell.length_c   1.000
_cell.angle_alpha   90.00
_cell.angle_beta   90.00
_cell.angle_gamma   90.00
#
_symmetry.space_group_name_H-M   'P 1'
#
loop_
_entity.id
_entity.type
_entity.pdbx_description
1 polymer ?
#
loop_
_entity_poly.entity_id
_entity_poly.type
_entity_poly.pdbx_seq_one_letter_code
_entity_poly.pdbx_strand_id
1 'polypeptide(L)' 'MDKPDARHLSIETQTYLRQQAIRLRQQGKRVNDISEYLGVHRNTVSQWWWEY' A
#
# COMPACT_ATOMS: atom_id res chain seq x y z
N MET A 1 -8.78 -8.07 11.91
CA MET A 1 -7.76 -8.46 10.91
C MET A 1 -6.50 -7.71 11.25
N ASP A 2 -5.58 -8.35 11.97
CA ASP A 2 -4.29 -7.82 12.41
C ASP A 2 -3.35 -7.61 11.23
N LYS A 3 -3.68 -6.66 10.36
CA LYS A 3 -2.72 -6.13 9.39
C LYS A 3 -1.87 -5.10 10.13
N PRO A 4 -0.53 -5.16 10.06
CA PRO A 4 0.33 -4.19 10.71
C PRO A 4 -0.04 -2.78 10.22
N ASP A 5 -0.18 -1.86 11.17
CA ASP A 5 -0.40 -0.45 10.82
C ASP A 5 0.87 0.06 10.15
N ALA A 6 0.77 0.34 8.84
CA ALA A 6 1.87 0.81 8.04
C ALA A 6 2.52 2.09 8.62
N ARG A 7 1.77 2.87 9.43
CA ARG A 7 2.26 4.09 10.08
C ARG A 7 3.33 3.82 11.14
N HIS A 8 3.42 2.60 11.68
CA HIS A 8 4.45 2.21 12.66
C HIS A 8 5.70 1.61 11.99
N LEU A 9 5.69 1.45 10.67
CA LEU A 9 6.88 1.02 9.93
C LEU A 9 7.88 2.17 9.81
N SER A 10 9.15 1.84 9.59
CA SER A 10 10.16 2.87 9.29
C SER A 10 9.77 3.66 8.04
N ILE A 11 10.23 4.91 7.96
CA ILE A 11 9.95 5.81 6.82
C ILE A 11 10.40 5.16 5.49
N GLU A 12 11.53 4.45 5.53
CA GLU A 12 12.07 3.74 4.37
C GLU A 12 11.15 2.61 3.92
N THR A 13 10.65 1.80 4.86
CA THR A 13 9.68 0.74 4.56
C THR A 13 8.35 1.30 4.05
N GLN A 14 7.84 2.39 4.64
CA GLN A 14 6.62 3.06 4.15
C GLN A 14 6.78 3.56 2.70
N THR A 15 7.93 4.16 2.39
CA THR A 15 8.23 4.68 1.05
C THR A 15 8.34 3.54 0.03
N TYR A 16 9.02 2.45 0.39
CA TYR A 16 9.10 1.25 -0.44
C TYR A 16 7.73 0.65 -0.75
N LEU A 17 6.89 0.47 0.28
CA LEU A 17 5.54 -0.07 0.13
C LEU A 17 4.64 0.86 -0.71
N ARG A 18 4.74 2.17 -0.52
CA ARG A 18 4.03 3.17 -1.33
C ARG A 18 4.40 3.05 -2.81
N GLN A 19 5.69 3.00 -3.13
CA GLN A 19 6.16 2.86 -4.51
C GLN A 19 5.71 1.53 -5.14
N GLN A 20 5.77 0.43 -4.39
CA GLN A 20 5.24 -0.88 -4.81
C GLN A 20 3.73 -0.81 -5.11
N ALA A 21 2.95 -0.22 -4.21
CA ALA A 21 1.50 -0.09 -4.36
C ALA A 21 1.13 0.72 -5.61
N ILE A 22 1.82 1.83 -5.86
CA ILE A 22 1.60 2.68 -7.05
C ILE A 22 1.92 1.91 -8.33
N ARG A 23 3.04 1.19 -8.39
CA ARG A 23 3.40 0.37 -9.56
C ARG A 23 2.35 -0.70 -9.85
N LEU A 24 1.86 -1.38 -8.82
CA LEU A 24 0.82 -2.41 -8.97
C LEU A 24 -0.51 -1.79 -9.43
N ARG A 25 -0.87 -0.58 -8.95
CA ARG A 25 -2.06 0.14 -9.43
C ARG A 25 -1.94 0.56 -10.89
N GLN A 26 -0.76 1.02 -11.33
CA GLN A 26 -0.50 1.34 -12.74
C GLN A 26 -0.62 0.10 -13.64
N GLN A 27 -0.26 -1.09 -13.13
CA GLN A 27 -0.47 -2.37 -13.81
C GLN A 27 -1.94 -2.83 -13.82
N GLY A 28 -2.87 -2.05 -13.26
CA GLY A 28 -4.30 -2.35 -13.23
C GLY A 28 -4.74 -3.28 -12.11
N LYS A 29 -3.88 -3.60 -11.13
CA LYS A 29 -4.27 -4.42 -9.97
C LYS A 29 -5.29 -3.70 -9.09
N ARG A 30 -6.19 -4.47 -8.47
CA ARG A 30 -7.23 -3.92 -7.57
C ARG A 30 -6.60 -3.59 -6.22
N VAL A 31 -7.14 -2.57 -5.56
CA VAL A 31 -6.68 -2.12 -4.23
C VAL A 31 -6.70 -3.26 -3.21
N ASN A 32 -7.73 -4.12 -3.24
CA ASN A 32 -7.83 -5.25 -2.31
C ASN A 32 -6.66 -6.23 -2.49
N ASP A 33 -6.38 -6.64 -3.74
CA ASP A 33 -5.28 -7.57 -4.05
C ASP A 33 -3.92 -6.99 -3.60
N ILE A 34 -3.70 -5.70 -3.84
CA ILE A 34 -2.48 -4.99 -3.40
C ILE A 34 -2.40 -4.95 -1.88
N SER A 35 -3.52 -4.72 -1.20
CA SER A 35 -3.57 -4.67 0.26
C SER A 35 -3.26 -6.02 0.91
N GLU A 36 -3.67 -7.12 0.28
CA GLU A 36 -3.35 -8.47 0.74
C GLU A 36 -1.89 -8.82 0.42
N TYR A 37 -1.43 -8.49 -0.77
CA TYR A 37 -0.06 -8.75 -1.20
C TYR A 37 0.99 -8.00 -0.37
N LEU A 38 0.75 -6.70 -0.10
CA LEU A 38 1.68 -5.86 0.66
C LEU A 38 1.45 -5.91 2.17
N GLY A 39 0.41 -6.59 2.64
CA GLY A 39 0.08 -6.66 4.07
C GLY A 39 -0.35 -5.32 4.69
N VAL A 40 -0.75 -4.34 3.88
CA VAL A 40 -1.20 -3.01 4.34
C VAL A 40 -2.71 -2.87 4.24
N HIS A 41 -3.29 -1.91 4.96
CA HIS A 41 -4.73 -1.67 4.87
C HIS A 41 -5.12 -1.11 3.51
N ARG A 42 -6.26 -1.56 2.95
CA ARG A 42 -6.76 -1.10 1.63
C ARG A 42 -6.91 0.42 1.54
N ASN A 43 -7.32 1.08 2.63
CA ASN A 43 -7.47 2.54 2.62
C ASN A 43 -6.12 3.25 2.47
N THR A 44 -5.04 2.69 3.04
CA THR A 44 -3.69 3.22 2.88
C THR A 44 -3.25 3.16 1.42
N VAL A 45 -3.51 2.04 0.75
CA VAL A 45 -3.24 1.87 -0.70
C VAL A 45 -4.06 2.87 -1.53
N SER A 46 -5.35 3.04 -1.22
CA SER A 46 -6.19 4.03 -1.90
C SER A 46 -5.68 5.47 -1.70
N GLN A 47 -5.25 5.82 -0.49
CA GLN A 47 -4.73 7.14 -0.18
C GLN A 47 -3.42 7.40 -0.94
N TRP A 48 -2.48 6.46 -0.93
CA TRP A 48 -1.24 6.58 -1.69
C TRP A 48 -1.45 6.75 -3.19
N TRP A 49 -2.49 6.12 -3.74
CA TRP A 49 -2.86 6.28 -5.14
C TRP A 49 -3.49 7.65 -5.43
N TRP A 50 -4.24 8.22 -4.48
CA TRP A 50 -4.85 9.54 -4.65
C TRP A 50 -3.84 10.69 -4.51
N GLU A 51 -2.82 10.50 -3.68
CA GLU A 51 -1.71 11.45 -3.51
C GLU A 51 -0.62 11.35 -4.60
N TYR A 52 -0.70 10.37 -5.51
CA TYR A 52 0.23 10.19 -6.63
C TYR A 52 -0.31 10.86 -7.89
#